data_AF-K5BJU8-F1
#
_entry.id   AF-K5BJU8-F1
#
_cell.length_a   1.000
_cell.length_b   1.000
_cell.length_c   1.000
_cell.angle_alpha   90.00
_cell.angle_beta   90.00
_cell.angle_gamma   90.00
#
_symmetry.space_group_name_H-M   'P 1'
#
loop_
_entity.id
_entity.type
_entity.pdbx_description
1 polymer ?
#
loop_
_entity_poly.entity_id
_entity_poly.type
_entity_poly.pdbx_seq_one_letter_code
_entity_poly.pdbx_strand_id
1 'polypeptide(L)'
;MVLNPNDTVLEAARAIEANRIGAVAVQKDRRLVGIATDRDLTVRALGRGLDPSSTTISEVMTPSPLTLSPRDSVDDAIRLMKERNIRRIPLVEDGRIVGMVTLDDLILEEAAPLEELAAVVEAQIGEGGPADSDRLPSRRRSMVRAEATLQRLVKQVQEEADLDDADQARAALDAVLSGLVRRLTAGEALDFIAQLPSLLQPRLRALPPGPDKTVTRGSIEADLVARLGIDESRAARVFVAVATTVLGSVSPGEAEQVISQLPEDLQKALAA
;
A
#
# COMPACT_ATOMS: atom_id res chain seq x y z
N MET A 1 18.81 13.89 -16.84
CA MET A 1 19.82 13.75 -17.91
C MET A 1 19.12 13.42 -19.24
N VAL A 2 19.69 13.89 -20.36
CA VAL A 2 19.05 13.89 -21.68
C VAL A 2 19.95 13.19 -22.72
N LEU A 3 19.35 12.33 -23.56
CA LEU A 3 20.01 11.61 -24.65
C LEU A 3 19.38 11.92 -26.02
N ASN A 4 20.09 11.65 -27.10
CA ASN A 4 19.58 11.68 -28.46
C ASN A 4 18.83 10.38 -28.80
N PRO A 5 17.77 10.41 -29.65
CA PRO A 5 17.09 9.21 -30.13
C PRO A 5 18.00 8.13 -30.73
N ASN A 6 19.12 8.53 -31.33
CA ASN A 6 20.07 7.65 -31.97
C ASN A 6 21.15 7.11 -31.03
N ASP A 7 21.22 7.61 -29.78
CA ASP A 7 22.12 7.05 -28.77
C ASP A 7 21.68 5.61 -28.50
N THR A 8 22.65 4.77 -28.16
CA THR A 8 22.45 3.33 -27.97
C THR A 8 21.82 3.02 -26.61
N VAL A 9 21.22 1.84 -26.50
CA VAL A 9 20.76 1.28 -25.23
C VAL A 9 21.92 1.18 -24.23
N LEU A 10 23.13 0.84 -24.69
CA LEU A 10 24.33 0.78 -23.87
C LEU A 10 24.70 2.16 -23.31
N GLU A 11 24.66 3.20 -24.13
CA GLU A 11 24.88 4.58 -23.68
C GLU A 11 23.83 4.99 -22.66
N ALA A 12 22.56 4.66 -22.89
CA ALA A 12 21.51 4.91 -21.90
C ALA A 12 21.75 4.19 -20.57
N ALA A 13 22.17 2.92 -20.59
CA ALA A 13 22.49 2.17 -19.39
C ALA A 13 23.68 2.77 -18.62
N ARG A 14 24.75 3.14 -19.32
CA ARG A 14 25.92 3.83 -18.72
C ARG A 14 25.53 5.17 -18.12
N ALA A 15 24.67 5.89 -18.81
CA ALA A 15 24.20 7.18 -18.37
C ALA A 15 23.36 7.03 -17.08
N ILE A 16 22.46 6.05 -17.01
CA ILE A 16 21.69 5.67 -15.81
C ILE A 16 22.62 5.36 -14.65
N GLU A 17 23.63 4.51 -14.87
CA GLU A 17 24.62 4.12 -13.86
C GLU A 17 25.43 5.32 -13.36
N ALA A 18 26.06 6.06 -14.27
CA ALA A 18 26.96 7.17 -13.94
C ALA A 18 26.26 8.29 -13.15
N ASN A 19 24.95 8.46 -13.38
CA ASN A 19 24.16 9.50 -12.72
C ASN A 19 23.32 8.97 -11.57
N ARG A 20 23.33 7.65 -11.32
CA ARG A 20 22.52 6.99 -10.29
C ARG A 20 21.03 7.33 -10.38
N ILE A 21 20.51 7.36 -11.61
CA ILE A 21 19.10 7.66 -11.90
C ILE A 21 18.41 6.45 -12.53
N GLY A 22 17.09 6.33 -12.38
CA GLY A 22 16.31 5.23 -12.97
C GLY A 22 15.73 5.50 -14.36
N ALA A 23 15.93 6.70 -14.92
CA ALA A 23 15.38 7.08 -16.22
C ALA A 23 16.18 8.18 -16.92
N VAL A 24 16.10 8.19 -18.25
CA VAL A 24 16.67 9.22 -19.12
C VAL A 24 15.58 9.82 -20.00
N ALA A 25 15.64 11.14 -20.18
CA ALA A 25 14.82 11.82 -21.16
C ALA A 25 15.49 11.72 -22.54
N VAL A 26 14.68 11.58 -23.59
CA VAL A 26 15.18 11.54 -24.97
C VAL A 26 14.71 12.80 -25.70
N GLN A 27 15.65 13.54 -26.28
CA GLN A 27 15.40 14.84 -26.88
C GLN A 27 15.88 14.89 -28.32
N LYS A 28 15.03 15.41 -29.21
CA LYS A 28 15.37 15.72 -30.60
C LYS A 28 15.07 17.19 -30.85
N ASP A 29 16.02 17.93 -31.44
CA ASP A 29 15.84 19.36 -31.77
C ASP A 29 15.34 20.20 -30.59
N ARG A 30 15.91 19.94 -29.40
CA ARG A 30 15.54 20.54 -28.11
C ARG A 30 14.11 20.26 -27.62
N ARG A 31 13.38 19.33 -28.23
CA ARG A 31 12.06 18.88 -27.78
C ARG A 31 12.12 17.49 -27.17
N LEU A 32 11.42 17.30 -26.06
CA LEU A 32 11.24 16.00 -25.44
C LEU A 32 10.45 15.10 -26.40
N VAL A 33 11.05 13.99 -26.83
CA VAL A 33 10.42 13.02 -27.75
C VAL A 33 10.19 11.66 -27.11
N GLY A 34 10.84 11.39 -25.98
CA GLY A 34 10.71 10.12 -25.28
C GLY A 34 11.27 10.12 -23.87
N ILE A 35 11.00 9.02 -23.17
CA ILE A 35 11.64 8.65 -21.91
C ILE A 35 12.00 7.17 -21.95
N ALA A 36 13.15 6.80 -21.42
CA ALA A 36 13.54 5.41 -21.25
C ALA A 36 13.95 5.14 -19.81
N THR A 37 13.45 4.05 -19.24
CA THR A 37 13.76 3.60 -17.88
C THR A 37 14.70 2.39 -17.91
N ASP A 38 15.38 2.11 -16.80
CA ASP A 38 16.12 0.87 -16.58
C ASP A 38 15.32 -0.40 -16.93
N ARG A 39 14.02 -0.40 -16.61
CA ARG A 39 13.07 -1.45 -16.96
C ARG A 39 12.86 -1.54 -18.47
N ASP A 40 12.77 -0.42 -19.18
CA ASP A 40 12.63 -0.44 -20.64
C ASP A 40 13.88 -1.04 -21.29
N LEU A 41 15.08 -0.66 -20.85
CA LEU A 41 16.33 -1.25 -21.34
C LEU A 41 16.36 -2.76 -21.07
N THR A 42 15.95 -3.17 -19.87
CA THR A 42 15.94 -4.58 -19.46
C THR A 42 14.90 -5.39 -20.24
N VAL A 43 13.67 -4.91 -20.35
CA VAL A 43 12.55 -5.70 -20.88
C VAL A 43 12.46 -5.60 -22.40
N ARG A 44 12.68 -4.40 -22.96
CA ARG A 44 12.46 -4.13 -24.39
C ARG A 44 13.74 -4.26 -25.23
N ALA A 45 14.93 -4.17 -24.63
CA ALA A 45 16.18 -4.52 -25.32
C ALA A 45 16.69 -5.90 -24.90
N LEU A 46 17.19 -6.04 -23.67
CA LEU A 46 17.86 -7.28 -23.21
C LEU A 46 16.90 -8.48 -23.22
N GLY A 47 15.69 -8.30 -22.72
CA GLY A 47 14.67 -9.35 -22.67
C GLY A 47 14.21 -9.82 -24.05
N ARG A 48 14.44 -9.02 -25.10
CA ARG A 48 14.16 -9.37 -26.50
C ARG A 48 15.40 -9.85 -27.25
N GLY A 49 16.56 -9.96 -26.59
CA GLY A 49 17.81 -10.40 -27.21
C GLY A 49 18.41 -9.39 -28.20
N LEU A 50 18.05 -8.11 -28.10
CA LEU A 50 18.64 -7.06 -28.92
C LEU A 50 20.06 -6.73 -28.43
N ASP A 51 20.97 -6.39 -29.36
CA ASP A 51 22.33 -5.97 -29.02
C ASP A 51 22.33 -4.52 -28.49
N PRO A 52 22.65 -4.28 -27.21
CA PRO A 52 22.62 -2.95 -26.62
C PRO A 52 23.58 -1.94 -27.27
N SER A 53 24.62 -2.45 -27.95
CA SER A 53 25.65 -1.61 -28.56
C SER A 53 25.25 -1.06 -29.93
N SER A 54 24.18 -1.60 -30.53
CA SER A 54 23.70 -1.19 -31.86
C SER A 54 22.23 -0.79 -31.88
N THR A 55 21.41 -1.27 -30.95
CA THR A 55 20.01 -0.83 -30.79
C THR A 55 19.95 0.59 -30.23
N THR A 56 19.18 1.44 -30.90
CA THR A 56 18.98 2.84 -30.49
C THR A 56 17.96 2.95 -29.37
N ILE A 57 18.08 4.00 -28.55
CA ILE A 57 17.12 4.26 -27.46
C ILE A 57 15.73 4.55 -28.00
N SER A 58 15.62 5.11 -29.21
CA SER A 58 14.34 5.39 -29.87
C SER A 58 13.49 4.14 -30.14
N GLU A 59 14.12 2.98 -30.29
CA GLU A 59 13.44 1.70 -30.52
C GLU A 59 12.80 1.12 -29.26
N VAL A 60 13.27 1.54 -28.08
CA VAL A 60 12.83 0.96 -26.80
C VAL A 60 12.19 1.96 -25.84
N MET A 61 12.40 3.27 -26.06
CA MET A 61 11.81 4.32 -25.23
C MET A 61 10.28 4.33 -25.30
N THR A 62 9.65 4.96 -24.33
CA THR A 62 8.24 5.37 -24.43
C THR A 62 8.19 6.73 -25.14
N PRO A 63 7.59 6.82 -26.35
CA PRO A 63 7.51 8.07 -27.10
C PRO A 63 6.46 9.00 -26.51
N SER A 64 6.63 10.31 -26.71
CA SER A 64 5.69 11.35 -26.25
C SER A 64 5.22 11.15 -24.80
N PRO A 65 6.16 11.15 -23.82
CA PRO A 65 5.82 10.86 -22.44
C PRO A 65 4.87 11.92 -21.89
N LEU A 66 4.09 11.54 -20.88
CA LEU A 66 3.33 12.48 -20.07
C LEU A 66 4.30 13.42 -19.35
N THR A 67 3.90 14.69 -19.23
CA THR A 67 4.74 15.75 -18.65
C THR A 67 3.92 16.62 -17.73
N LEU A 68 4.61 17.31 -16.82
CA LEU A 68 4.05 18.41 -16.03
C LEU A 68 4.84 19.69 -16.27
N SER A 69 4.21 20.83 -16.00
CA SER A 69 4.87 22.11 -15.83
C SER A 69 5.56 22.16 -14.45
N PRO A 70 6.68 22.89 -14.31
CA PRO A 70 7.22 23.24 -12.98
C PRO A 70 6.25 24.00 -12.07
N ARG A 71 5.13 24.50 -12.61
CA ARG A 71 4.08 25.21 -11.88
C ARG A 71 2.95 24.30 -11.41
N ASP A 72 2.92 23.04 -11.86
CA ASP A 72 1.93 22.06 -11.43
C ASP A 72 2.22 21.61 -9.99
N SER A 73 1.18 21.17 -9.29
CA SER A 73 1.29 20.80 -7.87
C SER A 73 1.87 19.39 -7.67
N VAL A 74 2.29 19.10 -6.44
CA VAL A 74 2.66 17.73 -6.03
C VAL A 74 1.46 16.78 -6.18
N ASP A 75 0.26 17.22 -5.82
CA ASP A 75 -0.97 16.45 -5.98
C ASP A 75 -1.23 16.08 -7.45
N ASP A 76 -0.95 16.98 -8.38
CA ASP A 76 -1.03 16.70 -9.82
C ASP A 76 -0.03 15.61 -10.23
N ALA A 77 1.19 15.65 -9.69
CA ALA A 77 2.19 14.61 -9.91
C ALA A 77 1.72 13.26 -9.37
N ILE A 78 1.25 13.20 -8.12
CA ILE A 78 0.78 11.96 -7.49
C ILE A 78 -0.42 11.40 -8.24
N ARG A 79 -1.39 12.25 -8.57
CA ARG A 79 -2.57 11.87 -9.35
C ARG A 79 -2.17 11.29 -10.71
N LEU A 80 -1.30 11.97 -11.45
CA LEU A 80 -0.83 11.50 -12.76
C LEU A 80 -0.04 10.19 -12.64
N MET A 81 0.79 10.05 -11.61
CA MET A 81 1.52 8.82 -11.32
C MET A 81 0.58 7.63 -11.05
N LYS A 82 -0.49 7.84 -10.27
CA LYS A 82 -1.54 6.84 -9.99
C LYS A 82 -2.33 6.48 -11.24
N GLU A 83 -2.89 7.47 -11.92
CA GLU A 83 -3.79 7.25 -13.06
C GLU A 83 -3.09 6.64 -14.29
N ARG A 84 -1.77 6.77 -14.38
CA ARG A 84 -0.99 6.36 -15.56
C ARG A 84 0.07 5.32 -15.24
N ASN A 85 0.12 4.85 -14.00
CA ASN A 85 1.03 3.80 -13.54
C ASN A 85 2.51 4.15 -13.82
N ILE A 86 2.89 5.41 -13.65
CA ILE A 86 4.27 5.90 -13.83
C ILE A 86 4.85 6.40 -12.51
N ARG A 87 6.19 6.37 -12.38
CA ARG A 87 6.90 6.86 -11.17
C ARG A 87 7.76 8.09 -11.42
N ARG A 88 7.84 8.52 -12.68
CA ARG A 88 8.80 9.52 -13.15
C ARG A 88 8.13 10.35 -14.21
N ILE A 89 8.06 11.65 -13.99
CA ILE A 89 7.39 12.59 -14.89
C ILE A 89 8.40 13.68 -15.27
N PRO A 90 8.74 13.82 -16.56
CA PRO A 90 9.51 14.96 -17.03
C PRO A 90 8.77 16.28 -16.77
N LEU A 91 9.50 17.28 -16.28
CA LEU A 91 9.01 18.65 -16.14
C LEU A 91 9.38 19.44 -17.40
N VAL A 92 8.40 20.08 -18.02
CA VAL A 92 8.53 20.82 -19.27
C VAL A 92 8.01 22.26 -19.12
N GLU A 93 8.83 23.23 -19.50
CA GLU A 93 8.46 24.64 -19.62
C GLU A 93 8.83 25.13 -21.02
N ASP A 94 7.92 25.84 -21.70
CA ASP A 94 8.09 26.31 -23.08
C ASP A 94 8.57 25.24 -24.09
N GLY A 95 8.05 24.01 -23.92
CA GLY A 95 8.36 22.86 -24.78
C GLY A 95 9.76 22.27 -24.57
N ARG A 96 10.49 22.71 -23.52
CA ARG A 96 11.81 22.20 -23.15
C ARG A 96 11.73 21.47 -21.82
N ILE A 97 12.43 20.33 -21.74
CA ILE A 97 12.61 19.65 -20.46
C ILE A 97 13.50 20.51 -19.56
N VAL A 98 13.01 20.78 -18.35
CA VAL A 98 13.72 21.56 -17.32
C VAL A 98 14.01 20.74 -16.07
N GLY A 99 13.36 19.58 -15.91
CA GLY A 99 13.59 18.70 -14.77
C GLY A 99 12.86 17.38 -14.91
N MET A 100 12.84 16.62 -13.81
CA MET A 100 12.09 15.39 -13.65
C MET A 100 11.65 15.32 -12.19
N VAL A 101 10.40 14.96 -11.95
CA VAL A 101 9.91 14.59 -10.63
C VAL A 101 9.78 13.08 -10.57
N THR A 102 10.28 12.47 -9.49
CA THR A 102 10.16 11.03 -9.27
C THR A 102 9.43 10.73 -7.98
N LEU A 103 8.80 9.55 -7.91
CA LEU A 103 8.19 9.07 -6.67
C LEU A 103 9.23 8.99 -5.54
N ASP A 104 10.47 8.64 -5.87
CA ASP A 104 11.57 8.56 -4.90
C ASP A 104 11.85 9.95 -4.30
N ASP A 105 11.84 11.02 -5.12
CA ASP A 105 11.99 12.41 -4.64
C ASP A 105 10.82 12.81 -3.73
N LEU A 106 9.58 12.50 -4.12
CA LEU A 106 8.38 12.82 -3.32
C LEU A 106 8.40 12.14 -1.94
N ILE A 107 8.93 10.91 -1.87
CA ILE A 107 9.10 10.18 -0.60
C ILE A 107 10.21 10.82 0.24
N LEU A 108 11.38 11.08 -0.35
CA LEU A 108 12.55 11.59 0.37
C LEU A 108 12.35 13.03 0.88
N GLU A 109 11.55 13.83 0.18
CA GLU A 109 11.22 15.20 0.56
C GLU A 109 9.98 15.29 1.46
N GLU A 110 9.38 14.15 1.85
CA GLU A 110 8.13 14.10 2.63
C GLU A 110 7.02 14.99 2.03
N ALA A 111 6.94 15.00 0.68
CA ALA A 111 6.12 15.95 -0.06
C ALA A 111 4.61 15.67 0.01
N ALA A 112 4.22 14.46 0.47
CA ALA A 112 2.84 14.05 0.69
C ALA A 112 2.77 12.90 1.72
N PRO A 113 1.58 12.61 2.30
CA PRO A 113 1.39 11.48 3.20
C PRO A 113 1.84 10.15 2.58
N LEU A 114 2.49 9.30 3.38
CA LEU A 114 3.05 8.03 2.90
C LEU A 114 1.98 7.10 2.33
N GLU A 115 0.75 7.15 2.84
CA GLU A 115 -0.40 6.40 2.34
C GLU A 115 -0.75 6.79 0.90
N GLU A 116 -0.62 8.08 0.57
CA GLU A 116 -0.92 8.58 -0.77
C GLU A 116 0.17 8.20 -1.78
N LEU A 117 1.43 8.27 -1.36
CA LEU A 117 2.57 7.81 -2.14
C LEU A 117 2.57 6.29 -2.29
N ALA A 118 2.15 5.55 -1.27
CA ALA A 118 1.95 4.10 -1.34
C ALA A 118 0.87 3.73 -2.37
N ALA A 119 -0.21 4.52 -2.48
CA ALA A 119 -1.24 4.30 -3.49
C ALA A 119 -0.70 4.37 -4.94
N VAL A 120 0.36 5.13 -5.21
CA VAL A 120 1.07 5.11 -6.52
C VAL A 120 1.68 3.74 -6.77
N VAL A 121 2.33 3.16 -5.75
CA VAL A 121 2.94 1.84 -5.83
C VAL A 121 1.87 0.76 -5.98
N GLU A 122 0.76 0.89 -5.27
CA GLU A 122 -0.40 -0.03 -5.33
C GLU A 122 -1.10 0.00 -6.69
N ALA A 123 -1.31 1.19 -7.29
CA ALA A 123 -1.90 1.32 -8.62
C ALA A 123 -1.12 0.51 -9.67
N GLN A 124 0.21 0.54 -9.58
CA GLN A 124 1.11 -0.23 -10.45
C GLN A 124 1.13 -1.74 -10.14
N ILE A 125 0.64 -2.14 -8.97
CA ILE A 125 0.44 -3.54 -8.60
C ILE A 125 -0.90 -4.05 -9.20
N GLY A 126 -1.87 -3.16 -9.46
CA GLY A 126 -3.20 -3.45 -9.99
C GLY A 126 -3.33 -3.46 -11.52
N GLU A 127 -2.76 -2.47 -12.23
CA GLU A 127 -2.87 -2.37 -13.70
C GLU A 127 -1.55 -1.92 -14.36
N GLY A 128 -1.06 -2.68 -15.35
CA GLY A 128 -0.24 -2.14 -16.44
C GLY A 128 1.23 -1.76 -16.17
N GLY A 129 2.12 -2.76 -16.09
CA GLY A 129 3.37 -2.66 -16.86
C GLY A 129 3.08 -2.67 -18.37
N PRO A 130 4.04 -2.36 -19.27
CA PRO A 130 3.77 -2.27 -20.72
C PRO A 130 2.96 -3.47 -21.20
N ALA A 131 1.95 -3.21 -22.03
CA ALA A 131 0.76 -4.01 -22.34
C ALA A 131 0.97 -5.45 -22.87
N ASP A 132 2.19 -5.98 -22.79
CA ASP A 132 2.61 -7.27 -23.30
C ASP A 132 3.48 -8.06 -22.29
N SER A 133 3.56 -7.63 -21.02
CA SER A 133 4.33 -8.35 -20.00
C SER A 133 3.43 -9.28 -19.18
N ASP A 134 3.39 -10.54 -19.59
CA ASP A 134 2.78 -11.63 -18.82
C ASP A 134 3.62 -11.95 -17.56
N ARG A 135 3.48 -11.15 -16.48
CA ARG A 135 4.25 -11.26 -15.21
C ARG A 135 3.43 -10.68 -14.04
N LEU A 136 3.11 -11.35 -12.90
CA LEU A 136 3.88 -12.31 -12.07
C LEU A 136 2.98 -13.30 -11.26
N PRO A 137 3.25 -14.63 -11.31
CA PRO A 137 2.68 -15.62 -10.39
C PRO A 137 3.10 -15.45 -8.92
N SER A 138 4.24 -14.81 -8.64
CA SER A 138 4.82 -14.70 -7.29
C SER A 138 4.14 -13.63 -6.41
N ARG A 139 3.71 -12.50 -6.98
CA ARG A 139 2.99 -11.44 -6.25
C ARG A 139 1.52 -11.76 -6.02
N ARG A 140 0.84 -12.35 -7.02
CA ARG A 140 -0.49 -12.96 -6.82
C ARG A 140 -0.47 -13.94 -5.65
N ARG A 141 0.55 -14.80 -5.53
CA ARG A 141 0.69 -15.72 -4.39
C ARG A 141 0.80 -15.02 -3.04
N SER A 142 1.44 -13.86 -2.94
CA SER A 142 1.58 -13.13 -1.67
C SER A 142 0.26 -12.50 -1.22
N MET A 143 -0.45 -11.83 -2.14
CA MET A 143 -1.76 -11.25 -1.85
C MET A 143 -2.81 -12.34 -1.61
N VAL A 144 -2.85 -13.38 -2.44
CA VAL A 144 -3.76 -14.52 -2.25
C VAL A 144 -3.53 -15.19 -0.90
N ARG A 145 -2.28 -15.26 -0.40
CA ARG A 145 -1.99 -15.75 0.96
C ARG A 145 -2.48 -14.81 2.05
N ALA A 146 -2.30 -13.49 1.88
CA ALA A 146 -2.78 -12.51 2.83
C ALA A 146 -4.32 -12.50 2.91
N GLU A 147 -4.99 -12.54 1.74
CA GLU A 147 -6.44 -12.69 1.61
C GLU A 147 -6.92 -13.99 2.23
N ALA A 148 -6.29 -15.13 1.94
CA ALA A 148 -6.66 -16.42 2.53
C ALA A 148 -6.48 -16.45 4.06
N THR A 149 -5.47 -15.75 4.60
CA THR A 149 -5.29 -15.63 6.06
C THR A 149 -6.38 -14.77 6.69
N LEU A 150 -6.71 -13.61 6.10
CA LEU A 150 -7.83 -12.79 6.58
C LEU A 150 -9.17 -13.53 6.46
N GLN A 151 -9.42 -14.20 5.33
CA GLN A 151 -10.64 -14.98 5.11
C GLN A 151 -10.79 -16.11 6.14
N ARG A 152 -9.70 -16.78 6.53
CA ARG A 152 -9.73 -17.77 7.61
C ARG A 152 -10.11 -17.15 8.96
N LEU A 153 -9.52 -16.00 9.31
CA LEU A 153 -9.88 -15.29 10.53
C LEU A 153 -11.34 -14.83 10.51
N VAL A 154 -11.81 -14.23 9.42
CA VAL A 154 -13.21 -13.79 9.26
C VAL A 154 -14.17 -14.97 9.38
N LYS A 155 -13.84 -16.10 8.76
CA LYS A 155 -14.66 -17.32 8.85
C LYS A 155 -14.70 -17.86 10.29
N GLN A 156 -13.56 -17.90 10.98
CA GLN A 156 -13.51 -18.31 12.38
C GLN A 156 -14.35 -17.38 13.27
N VAL A 157 -14.22 -16.06 13.07
CA VAL A 157 -15.05 -15.07 13.77
C VAL A 157 -16.54 -15.30 13.49
N GLN A 158 -16.91 -15.55 12.24
CA GLN A 158 -18.29 -15.81 11.85
C GLN A 158 -18.86 -17.04 12.57
N GLU A 159 -18.10 -18.14 12.62
CA GLU A 159 -18.50 -19.40 13.24
C GLU A 159 -18.58 -19.28 14.78
N GLU A 160 -17.55 -18.70 15.42
CA GLU A 160 -17.49 -18.58 16.88
C GLU A 160 -18.48 -17.54 17.45
N ALA A 161 -18.77 -16.48 16.70
CA ALA A 161 -19.69 -15.42 17.12
C ALA A 161 -21.14 -15.63 16.64
N ASP A 162 -21.43 -16.73 15.91
CA ASP A 162 -22.75 -17.06 15.35
C ASP A 162 -23.33 -15.89 14.53
N LEU A 163 -22.56 -15.44 13.54
CA LEU A 163 -22.90 -14.33 12.64
C LEU A 163 -23.42 -14.84 11.30
N ASP A 164 -24.38 -14.12 10.73
CA ASP A 164 -25.17 -14.59 9.60
C ASP A 164 -24.33 -14.68 8.31
N ASP A 165 -23.38 -13.77 8.15
CA ASP A 165 -22.52 -13.68 6.96
C ASP A 165 -21.11 -13.09 7.27
N ALA A 166 -20.26 -13.13 6.25
CA ALA A 166 -18.88 -12.65 6.34
C ALA A 166 -18.79 -11.12 6.50
N ASP A 167 -19.80 -10.36 6.09
CA ASP A 167 -19.80 -8.91 6.20
C ASP A 167 -20.14 -8.48 7.64
N GLN A 168 -21.07 -9.16 8.31
CA GLN A 168 -21.27 -9.05 9.75
C GLN A 168 -20.00 -9.42 10.52
N ALA A 169 -19.33 -10.52 10.14
CA ALA A 169 -18.07 -10.92 10.78
C ALA A 169 -16.95 -9.89 10.62
N ARG A 170 -16.83 -9.28 9.43
CA ARG A 170 -15.90 -8.15 9.21
C ARG A 170 -16.27 -6.93 10.04
N ALA A 171 -17.54 -6.56 10.09
CA ALA A 171 -17.99 -5.42 10.87
C ALA A 171 -17.77 -5.62 12.38
N ALA A 172 -17.99 -6.84 12.88
CA ALA A 172 -17.72 -7.20 14.27
C ALA A 172 -16.22 -7.15 14.57
N LEU A 173 -15.40 -7.76 13.71
CA LEU A 173 -13.93 -7.72 13.80
C LEU A 173 -13.41 -6.28 13.80
N ASP A 174 -13.98 -5.41 12.96
CA ASP A 174 -13.66 -3.99 12.86
C ASP A 174 -13.93 -3.24 14.18
N ALA A 175 -15.13 -3.39 14.74
CA ALA A 175 -15.54 -2.73 15.97
C ALA A 175 -14.65 -3.15 17.15
N VAL A 176 -14.43 -4.46 17.31
CA VAL A 176 -13.65 -5.00 18.43
C VAL A 176 -12.18 -4.63 18.30
N LEU A 177 -11.54 -4.85 17.14
CA LEU A 177 -10.13 -4.47 16.95
C LEU A 177 -9.90 -2.98 17.14
N SER A 178 -10.79 -2.13 16.63
CA SER A 178 -10.66 -0.68 16.79
C SER A 178 -10.79 -0.27 18.25
N GLY A 179 -11.68 -0.92 19.00
CA GLY A 179 -11.82 -0.73 20.44
C GLY A 179 -10.58 -1.15 21.22
N LEU A 180 -10.07 -2.37 20.97
CA LEU A 180 -8.87 -2.89 21.63
C LEU A 180 -7.64 -2.03 21.33
N VAL A 181 -7.38 -1.71 20.07
CA VAL A 181 -6.21 -0.90 19.66
C VAL A 181 -6.24 0.49 20.29
N ARG A 182 -7.39 1.16 20.31
CA ARG A 182 -7.52 2.50 20.92
C ARG A 182 -7.39 2.48 22.44
N ARG A 183 -7.47 1.30 23.08
CA ARG A 183 -7.27 1.14 24.52
C ARG A 183 -5.81 0.98 24.92
N LEU A 184 -4.95 0.56 23.99
CA LEU A 184 -3.53 0.35 24.20
C LEU A 184 -2.75 1.65 24.04
N THR A 185 -1.54 1.71 24.59
CA THR A 185 -0.58 2.76 24.24
C THR A 185 -0.12 2.59 22.79
N ALA A 186 0.45 3.64 22.19
CA ALA A 186 0.92 3.58 20.80
C ALA A 186 1.94 2.46 20.53
N GLY A 187 2.83 2.17 21.50
CA GLY A 187 3.80 1.08 21.37
C GLY A 187 3.15 -0.30 21.39
N GLU A 188 2.31 -0.56 22.39
CA GLU A 188 1.58 -1.83 22.54
C GLU A 188 0.63 -2.08 21.35
N ALA A 189 -0.02 -1.02 20.86
CA ALA A 189 -0.86 -1.11 19.67
C ALA A 189 -0.05 -1.55 18.43
N LEU A 190 1.17 -1.03 18.25
CA LEU A 190 2.01 -1.40 17.12
C LEU A 190 2.45 -2.87 17.17
N ASP A 191 2.85 -3.35 18.34
CA ASP A 191 3.26 -4.74 18.57
C ASP A 191 2.09 -5.70 18.34
N PHE A 192 0.92 -5.37 18.87
CA PHE A 192 -0.31 -6.14 18.65
C PHE A 192 -0.72 -6.18 17.17
N ILE A 193 -0.76 -5.01 16.51
CA ILE A 193 -1.13 -4.91 15.09
C ILE A 193 -0.16 -5.70 14.21
N ALA A 194 1.13 -5.75 14.54
CA ALA A 194 2.13 -6.47 13.76
C ALA A 194 1.85 -7.98 13.65
N GLN A 195 1.13 -8.56 14.60
CA GLN A 195 0.77 -10.00 14.61
C GLN A 195 -0.55 -10.32 13.91
N LEU A 196 -1.33 -9.30 13.55
CA LEU A 196 -2.60 -9.47 12.84
C LEU A 196 -2.38 -9.65 11.32
N PRO A 197 -3.36 -10.23 10.58
CA PRO A 197 -3.32 -10.31 9.13
C PRO A 197 -2.94 -8.97 8.48
N SER A 198 -1.98 -9.00 7.55
CA SER A 198 -1.37 -7.78 6.98
C SER A 198 -2.37 -6.83 6.31
N LEU A 199 -3.49 -7.35 5.80
CA LEU A 199 -4.56 -6.55 5.21
C LEU A 199 -5.34 -5.70 6.24
N LEU A 200 -5.27 -6.02 7.53
CA LEU A 200 -5.90 -5.22 8.60
C LEU A 200 -4.97 -4.12 9.11
N GLN A 201 -3.66 -4.30 8.99
CA GLN A 201 -2.66 -3.44 9.65
C GLN A 201 -2.72 -1.96 9.24
N PRO A 202 -2.84 -1.58 7.94
CA PRO A 202 -2.84 -0.18 7.55
C PRO A 202 -3.98 0.60 8.19
N ARG A 203 -5.20 0.04 8.16
CA ARG A 203 -6.39 0.65 8.74
C ARG A 203 -6.27 0.83 10.26
N LEU A 204 -5.73 -0.18 10.95
CA LEU A 204 -5.56 -0.13 12.41
C LEU A 204 -4.47 0.86 12.83
N ARG A 205 -3.38 0.99 12.06
CA ARG A 205 -2.32 1.99 12.31
C ARG A 205 -2.79 3.43 12.10
N ALA A 206 -3.80 3.63 11.27
CA ALA A 206 -4.40 4.96 11.03
C ALA A 206 -5.39 5.40 12.14
N LEU A 207 -5.69 4.54 13.12
CA LEU A 207 -6.55 4.92 14.25
C LEU A 207 -5.84 5.94 15.16
N PRO A 208 -6.60 6.83 15.83
CA PRO A 208 -6.02 7.73 16.82
C PRO A 208 -5.26 6.96 17.91
N PRO A 209 -4.07 7.42 18.33
CA PRO A 209 -3.28 6.73 19.34
C PRO A 209 -4.01 6.73 20.69
N GLY A 210 -4.00 5.58 21.37
CA GLY A 210 -4.54 5.43 22.72
C GLY A 210 -3.55 5.81 23.82
N PRO A 211 -3.92 5.61 25.11
CA PRO A 211 -5.16 4.99 25.56
C PRO A 211 -6.34 5.98 25.61
N ASP A 212 -7.40 5.67 24.88
CA ASP A 212 -8.64 6.43 24.87
C ASP A 212 -9.60 5.97 25.98
N LYS A 213 -9.72 6.80 27.02
CA LYS A 213 -10.60 6.56 28.19
C LYS A 213 -12.08 6.47 27.87
N THR A 214 -12.53 6.97 26.73
CA THR A 214 -13.93 6.90 26.32
C THR A 214 -14.30 5.53 25.75
N VAL A 215 -13.31 4.76 25.29
CA VAL A 215 -13.50 3.38 24.88
C VAL A 215 -13.63 2.51 26.12
N THR A 216 -14.80 1.94 26.32
CA THR A 216 -15.17 0.97 27.37
C THR A 216 -15.76 -0.28 26.73
N ARG A 217 -15.91 -1.37 27.48
CA ARG A 217 -16.66 -2.55 27.01
C ARG A 217 -18.04 -2.17 26.48
N GLY A 218 -18.80 -1.38 27.25
CA GLY A 218 -20.13 -0.94 26.85
C GLY A 218 -20.13 -0.10 25.56
N SER A 219 -19.10 0.71 25.32
CA SER A 219 -18.99 1.46 24.07
C SER A 219 -18.72 0.57 22.85
N ILE A 220 -17.95 -0.51 23.01
CA ILE A 220 -17.65 -1.47 21.94
C ILE A 220 -18.91 -2.31 21.66
N GLU A 221 -19.60 -2.77 22.71
CA GLU A 221 -20.87 -3.48 22.59
C GLU A 221 -21.94 -2.61 21.92
N ALA A 222 -22.01 -1.31 22.25
CA ALA A 222 -22.90 -0.37 21.57
C ALA A 222 -22.56 -0.18 20.08
N ASP A 223 -21.28 -0.14 19.72
CA ASP A 223 -20.85 -0.09 18.30
C ASP A 223 -21.25 -1.38 17.55
N LEU A 224 -21.14 -2.54 18.21
CA LEU A 224 -21.62 -3.82 17.67
C LEU A 224 -23.15 -3.82 17.46
N VAL A 225 -23.93 -3.34 18.42
CA VAL A 225 -25.38 -3.16 18.29
C VAL A 225 -25.71 -2.29 17.08
N ALA A 226 -25.04 -1.15 16.94
CA ALA A 226 -25.29 -0.20 15.88
C ALA A 226 -24.96 -0.75 14.48
N ARG A 227 -23.86 -1.51 14.36
CA ARG A 227 -23.39 -2.06 13.07
C ARG A 227 -24.11 -3.31 12.63
N LEU A 228 -24.45 -4.18 13.58
CA LEU A 228 -25.00 -5.51 13.29
C LEU A 228 -26.53 -5.56 13.42
N GLY A 229 -27.16 -4.54 14.01
CA GLY A 229 -28.61 -4.53 14.25
C GLY A 229 -29.07 -5.61 15.23
N ILE A 230 -28.21 -5.97 16.19
CA ILE A 230 -28.45 -7.02 17.20
C ILE A 230 -28.80 -6.41 18.56
N ASP A 231 -29.38 -7.21 19.45
CA ASP A 231 -29.63 -6.80 20.83
C ASP A 231 -28.34 -6.76 21.69
N GLU A 232 -28.39 -6.06 22.82
CA GLU A 232 -27.25 -5.88 23.75
C GLU A 232 -26.70 -7.23 24.27
N SER A 233 -27.59 -8.20 24.52
CA SER A 233 -27.18 -9.52 25.02
C SER A 233 -26.41 -10.31 23.96
N ARG A 234 -26.82 -10.22 22.69
CA ARG A 234 -26.09 -10.80 21.55
C ARG A 234 -24.79 -10.05 21.32
N ALA A 235 -24.78 -8.73 21.41
CA ALA A 235 -23.56 -7.92 21.26
C ALA A 235 -22.48 -8.27 22.29
N ALA A 236 -22.86 -8.49 23.56
CA ALA A 236 -21.93 -8.92 24.60
C ALA A 236 -21.29 -10.29 24.30
N ARG A 237 -22.07 -11.24 23.75
CA ARG A 237 -21.55 -12.55 23.32
C ARG A 237 -20.62 -12.43 22.11
N VAL A 238 -21.04 -11.64 21.10
CA VAL A 238 -20.24 -11.38 19.90
C VAL A 238 -18.91 -10.71 20.26
N PHE A 239 -18.92 -9.73 21.18
CA PHE A 239 -17.70 -9.08 21.66
C PHE A 239 -16.69 -10.09 22.20
N VAL A 240 -17.12 -10.96 23.14
CA VAL A 240 -16.24 -11.97 23.75
C VAL A 240 -15.73 -12.95 22.69
N ALA A 241 -16.61 -13.49 21.85
CA ALA A 241 -16.24 -14.44 20.80
C ALA A 241 -15.20 -13.86 19.82
N VAL A 242 -15.42 -12.64 19.32
CA VAL A 242 -14.51 -11.95 18.40
C VAL A 242 -13.18 -11.66 19.08
N ALA A 243 -13.20 -11.09 20.29
CA ALA A 243 -11.98 -10.72 21.00
C ALA A 243 -11.11 -11.94 21.34
N THR A 244 -11.72 -13.02 21.81
CA THR A 244 -11.01 -14.29 22.07
C THR A 244 -10.46 -14.90 20.79
N THR A 245 -11.21 -14.85 19.69
CA THR A 245 -10.73 -15.34 18.37
C THR A 245 -9.51 -14.56 17.89
N VAL A 246 -9.55 -13.22 18.01
CA VAL A 246 -8.45 -12.35 17.62
C VAL A 246 -7.22 -12.60 18.50
N LEU A 247 -7.39 -12.64 19.83
CA LEU A 247 -6.29 -12.86 20.76
C LEU A 247 -5.69 -14.26 20.61
N GLY A 248 -6.50 -15.26 20.25
CA GLY A 248 -6.03 -16.60 19.89
C GLY A 248 -5.28 -16.66 18.54
N SER A 249 -5.37 -15.62 17.71
CA SER A 249 -4.67 -15.53 16.42
C SER A 249 -3.28 -14.91 16.51
N VAL A 250 -2.95 -14.29 17.66
CA VAL A 250 -1.60 -13.74 17.96
C VAL A 250 -0.82 -14.69 18.87
N SER A 251 0.45 -14.40 19.13
CA SER A 251 1.27 -15.22 20.04
C SER A 251 0.74 -15.16 21.49
N PRO A 252 0.88 -16.24 22.30
CA PRO A 252 0.36 -16.27 23.66
C PRO A 252 0.88 -15.13 24.55
N GLY A 253 2.18 -14.79 24.42
CA GLY A 253 2.78 -13.69 25.17
C GLY A 253 2.19 -12.33 24.80
N GLU A 254 1.90 -12.11 23.51
CA GLU A 254 1.22 -10.88 23.06
C GLU A 254 -0.21 -10.81 23.57
N ALA A 255 -0.95 -11.92 23.51
CA ALA A 255 -2.32 -11.97 24.01
C ALA A 255 -2.39 -11.64 25.51
N GLU A 256 -1.50 -12.24 26.32
CA GLU A 256 -1.38 -11.94 27.75
C GLU A 256 -1.01 -10.47 27.99
N GLN A 257 -0.06 -9.94 27.21
CA GLN A 257 0.35 -8.54 27.30
C GLN A 257 -0.82 -7.61 26.98
N VAL A 258 -1.51 -7.80 25.85
CA VAL A 258 -2.68 -6.99 25.47
C VAL A 258 -3.73 -7.03 26.58
N ILE A 259 -4.13 -8.22 27.06
CA ILE A 259 -5.12 -8.35 28.13
C ILE A 259 -4.68 -7.58 29.38
N SER A 260 -3.42 -7.72 29.80
CA SER A 260 -2.90 -7.05 31.02
C SER A 260 -2.97 -5.51 30.96
N GLN A 261 -2.99 -4.92 29.76
CA GLN A 261 -3.03 -3.47 29.53
C GLN A 261 -4.45 -2.94 29.30
N LEU A 262 -5.43 -3.81 29.09
CA LEU A 262 -6.83 -3.39 28.98
C LEU A 262 -7.40 -2.98 30.34
N PRO A 263 -8.43 -2.11 30.40
CA PRO A 263 -9.14 -1.82 31.65
C PRO A 263 -9.86 -3.04 32.24
N GLU A 264 -10.19 -2.97 33.53
CA GLU A 264 -10.74 -4.10 34.31
C GLU A 264 -12.05 -4.68 33.75
N ASP A 265 -12.92 -3.86 33.16
CA ASP A 265 -14.17 -4.31 32.55
C ASP A 265 -13.94 -5.20 31.31
N LEU A 266 -12.93 -4.86 30.51
CA LEU A 266 -12.49 -5.64 29.35
C LEU A 266 -11.69 -6.87 29.77
N GLN A 267 -10.79 -6.76 30.74
CA GLN A 267 -10.05 -7.91 31.29
C GLN A 267 -11.00 -9.00 31.80
N LYS A 268 -11.98 -8.62 32.63
CA LYS A 268 -12.97 -9.56 33.19
C LYS A 268 -13.79 -10.26 32.13
N ALA A 269 -14.06 -9.59 31.01
CA ALA A 269 -14.82 -10.17 29.90
C ALA A 269 -14.02 -11.24 29.14
N LEU A 270 -12.70 -11.11 29.11
CA LEU A 270 -11.78 -11.95 28.32
C LEU A 270 -11.09 -13.04 29.16
N ALA A 271 -11.28 -13.02 30.48
CA ALA A 271 -10.75 -14.01 31.42
C ALA A 271 -11.69 -15.23 31.65
N ALA A 272 -12.81 -15.30 30.91
CA ALA A 272 -13.86 -16.32 31.03
C ALA A 272 -13.80 -17.29 29.84
#